data_AF-A0A1E7FYW0-F1
#
_entry.id   AF-A0A1E7FYW0-F1
#
_cell.length_a   1.000
_cell.length_b   1.000
_cell.length_c   1.000
_cell.angle_alpha   90.00
_cell.angle_beta   90.00
_cell.angle_gamma   90.00
#
_symmetry.space_group_name_H-M   'P 1'
#
loop_
_entity.id
_entity.type
_entity.pdbx_description
1 polymer ?
#
loop_
_entity_poly.entity_id
_entity_poly.type
_entity_poly.pdbx_seq_one_letter_code
_entity_poly.pdbx_strand_id
1 'polypeptide(L)'
;MKYTVNITTLFLAATMILNYDSFVDTRLGGETGKDHHRDLESSQDDGVYRWASSGGGWRGMVGLMAFGNVFAQAGLITESASMFTSLSTVSGGSWFSTQLFYSPEFLYKITGNTPDELRGFVLTWMNSYETFSRRISEVPECKAIFNGTDDPTLQESEFLCNVVVAYDGDWAQFVKEMMAEAGQAYGDTDLVTKKVNSDNRNNAFSETELYLQTALAPNSRIRSTNKGVFLGPVDSTNVGEIYSVPLCVQYSVTKDNSLYYSTDIGGTLELQISIEDNVTNDFNYPQRYDEFGLFPESDLNVLMDPIKDLTIKGRKMTTPFGSEPNVAQIASASSAIEGVYSPLNPSLFSQKLSVARNSVEGTAEKAAFDKIVDEIYTKPIFDDLSVCTQWPNECGEGDGRFVDGYVTDQATLALNIGQYQTRMNGDMSKILKVILTITNNYEFGPTGLILPYFNTTFNENVNPGDYLWPEQHDFPLPMISQQVFDQYMDIDSLAAITEPIDGLNVTTATVSAQTLENPRYHIKAGQRVEILILSLNSNIPTVILGKDAIEATKYPLADMARGIASSQELLRRVKAFME
;
A
#
# COMPACT_ATOMS: atom_id res chain seq x y z
N MET A 1 24.01 -26.20 -29.96
CA MET A 1 23.84 -25.57 -28.64
C MET A 1 22.38 -25.18 -28.52
N LYS A 2 21.65 -25.68 -27.51
CA LYS A 2 20.36 -25.08 -27.11
C LYS A 2 20.69 -24.04 -26.06
N TYR A 3 20.29 -22.79 -26.27
CA TYR A 3 20.37 -21.77 -25.24
C TYR A 3 19.21 -22.00 -24.26
N THR A 4 19.48 -22.73 -23.19
CA THR A 4 18.66 -22.65 -21.99
C THR A 4 18.94 -21.26 -21.40
N VAL A 5 18.04 -20.30 -21.64
CA VAL A 5 18.16 -18.96 -21.05
C VAL A 5 18.08 -19.14 -19.54
N ASN A 6 19.16 -18.75 -18.86
CA ASN A 6 19.43 -19.17 -17.50
C ASN A 6 18.66 -18.27 -16.53
N ILE A 7 17.45 -18.71 -16.13
CA ILE A 7 16.55 -18.03 -15.17
C ILE A 7 17.32 -17.62 -13.90
N THR A 8 18.32 -18.40 -13.50
CA THR A 8 19.31 -18.10 -12.45
C THR A 8 19.93 -16.71 -12.54
N THR A 9 20.33 -16.25 -13.73
CA THR A 9 20.93 -14.92 -13.91
C THR A 9 19.89 -13.81 -13.72
N LEU A 10 18.64 -14.10 -14.14
CA LEU A 10 17.50 -13.21 -14.07
C LEU A 10 17.14 -12.85 -12.64
N PHE A 11 17.01 -13.89 -11.81
CA PHE A 11 16.66 -13.73 -10.41
C PHE A 11 17.84 -13.29 -9.54
N LEU A 12 19.10 -13.55 -9.93
CA LEU A 12 20.27 -12.98 -9.23
C LEU A 12 20.33 -11.45 -9.33
N ALA A 13 19.90 -10.86 -10.45
CA ALA A 13 19.71 -9.41 -10.50
C ALA A 13 18.53 -8.98 -9.62
N ALA A 14 17.40 -9.69 -9.69
CA ALA A 14 16.23 -9.42 -8.85
C ALA A 14 16.56 -9.52 -7.34
N THR A 15 17.44 -10.41 -6.89
CA THR A 15 17.88 -10.44 -5.48
C THR A 15 18.89 -9.37 -5.13
N MET A 16 19.79 -8.98 -6.02
CA MET A 16 20.59 -7.76 -5.79
C MET A 16 19.72 -6.51 -5.64
N ILE A 17 18.51 -6.53 -6.21
CA ILE A 17 17.51 -5.45 -6.11
C ILE A 17 16.65 -5.53 -4.82
N LEU A 18 16.57 -6.70 -4.16
CA LEU A 18 15.79 -6.93 -2.94
C LEU A 18 16.62 -6.97 -1.63
N ASN A 19 17.95 -7.10 -1.72
CA ASN A 19 18.84 -7.46 -0.60
C ASN A 19 19.38 -6.29 0.27
N TYR A 20 18.74 -5.11 0.35
CA TYR A 20 19.32 -3.97 1.08
C TYR A 20 18.83 -3.75 2.53
N ASP A 21 17.72 -4.36 2.96
CA ASP A 21 17.12 -4.11 4.29
C ASP A 21 17.57 -5.09 5.42
N SER A 22 17.88 -4.51 6.60
CA SER A 22 17.77 -5.04 7.99
C SER A 22 19.02 -5.39 8.84
N PHE A 23 19.11 -4.87 10.10
CA PHE A 23 19.98 -5.39 11.19
C PHE A 23 19.60 -4.97 12.66
N VAL A 24 19.20 -5.94 13.54
CA VAL A 24 19.45 -6.21 15.03
C VAL A 24 19.52 -5.04 16.09
N ASP A 25 18.97 -5.02 17.33
CA ASP A 25 18.64 -5.96 18.46
C ASP A 25 17.43 -5.47 19.36
N THR A 26 17.01 -6.19 20.42
CA THR A 26 15.88 -5.86 21.37
C THR A 26 16.06 -6.36 22.82
N ARG A 27 15.43 -5.75 23.86
CA ARG A 27 15.25 -6.23 25.30
C ARG A 27 14.11 -5.43 26.03
N LEU A 28 13.41 -5.82 27.13
CA LEU A 28 12.94 -7.10 27.76
C LEU A 28 11.96 -6.84 28.98
N GLY A 29 10.71 -7.38 28.97
CA GLY A 29 9.82 -7.60 30.16
C GLY A 29 8.99 -6.42 30.73
N GLY A 30 7.86 -6.58 31.45
CA GLY A 30 6.99 -7.75 31.74
C GLY A 30 5.90 -7.52 32.84
N GLU A 31 4.73 -8.19 32.75
CA GLU A 31 3.62 -8.38 33.75
C GLU A 31 2.86 -7.14 34.32
N THR A 32 1.58 -7.13 34.75
CA THR A 32 0.32 -7.93 34.61
C THR A 32 -0.88 -7.03 35.06
N GLY A 33 -2.14 -7.30 34.65
CA GLY A 33 -3.32 -6.64 35.27
C GLY A 33 -4.67 -6.93 34.57
N LYS A 34 -5.76 -7.09 35.35
CA LYS A 34 -7.12 -7.40 34.84
C LYS A 34 -8.03 -6.18 34.88
N ASP A 35 -8.92 -6.08 33.89
CA ASP A 35 -9.76 -4.90 33.62
C ASP A 35 -11.23 -5.06 34.06
N HIS A 36 -11.93 -3.94 34.21
CA HIS A 36 -13.35 -3.85 34.58
C HIS A 36 -14.16 -3.15 33.47
N HIS A 37 -15.10 -3.86 32.85
CA HIS A 37 -16.04 -3.26 31.90
C HIS A 37 -16.89 -2.16 32.55
N ARG A 38 -17.01 -1.04 31.83
CA ARG A 38 -17.90 0.08 32.17
C ARG A 38 -18.51 0.59 30.87
N ASP A 39 -19.83 0.66 30.82
CA ASP A 39 -20.55 1.15 29.65
C ASP A 39 -20.37 2.66 29.49
N LEU A 40 -19.99 3.10 28.29
CA LEU A 40 -19.85 4.51 27.94
C LEU A 40 -21.18 5.04 27.39
N GLU A 41 -21.99 5.65 28.26
CA GLU A 41 -23.09 6.50 27.81
C GLU A 41 -22.55 7.81 27.23
N SER A 42 -23.12 8.24 26.10
CA SER A 42 -22.59 9.31 25.26
C SER A 42 -22.55 10.69 25.93
N SER A 43 -21.37 11.17 26.30
CA SER A 43 -21.10 12.61 26.28
C SER A 43 -21.03 13.06 24.82
N GLN A 44 -21.69 14.19 24.49
CA GLN A 44 -21.52 14.87 23.21
C GLN A 44 -20.13 15.51 23.16
N ASP A 45 -19.11 14.72 22.81
CA ASP A 45 -17.89 15.30 22.25
C ASP A 45 -18.19 15.73 20.81
N ASP A 46 -17.82 16.96 20.45
CA ASP A 46 -18.10 17.56 19.15
C ASP A 46 -17.13 17.09 18.05
N GLY A 47 -16.12 16.29 18.43
CA GLY A 47 -15.10 15.72 17.55
C GLY A 47 -15.64 14.76 16.48
N VAL A 48 -14.99 14.76 15.32
CA VAL A 48 -15.24 13.81 14.23
C VAL A 48 -14.14 12.78 14.19
N TYR A 49 -14.49 11.52 14.39
CA TYR A 49 -13.55 10.42 14.53
C TYR A 49 -13.20 9.76 13.19
N ARG A 50 -11.91 9.52 12.95
CA ARG A 50 -11.35 8.92 11.74
C ARG A 50 -10.27 7.89 12.08
N TRP A 51 -10.12 6.87 11.24
CA TRP A 51 -8.97 5.98 11.26
C TRP A 51 -8.25 6.04 9.90
N ALA A 52 -6.95 6.32 9.93
CA ALA A 52 -6.05 6.16 8.78
C ALA A 52 -5.00 5.10 9.10
N SER A 53 -4.68 4.24 8.14
CA SER A 53 -3.65 3.22 8.30
C SER A 53 -2.67 3.20 7.14
N SER A 54 -1.41 3.47 7.43
CA SER A 54 -0.28 3.26 6.54
C SER A 54 0.37 1.91 6.83
N GLY A 55 0.64 1.13 5.77
CA GLY A 55 1.53 -0.03 5.85
C GLY A 55 1.03 -1.32 5.21
N GLY A 56 2.01 -2.16 4.89
CA GLY A 56 1.88 -3.30 3.99
C GLY A 56 1.89 -4.68 4.63
N GLY A 57 1.54 -5.66 3.79
CA GLY A 57 1.74 -7.08 4.01
C GLY A 57 1.14 -7.68 5.29
N TRP A 58 1.71 -8.81 5.70
CA TRP A 58 1.19 -9.68 6.75
C TRP A 58 1.37 -9.09 8.16
N ARG A 59 2.54 -8.49 8.45
CA ARG A 59 2.74 -7.75 9.71
C ARG A 59 1.72 -6.61 9.83
N GLY A 60 1.52 -5.84 8.77
CA GLY A 60 0.56 -4.73 8.76
C GLY A 60 -0.85 -5.19 9.07
N MET A 61 -1.33 -6.19 8.33
CA MET A 61 -2.64 -6.77 8.53
C MET A 61 -2.85 -7.31 9.96
N VAL A 62 -1.91 -8.08 10.52
CA VAL A 62 -2.00 -8.60 11.90
C VAL A 62 -1.90 -7.50 12.96
N GLY A 63 -1.09 -6.47 12.72
CA GLY A 63 -1.04 -5.27 13.58
C GLY A 63 -2.40 -4.58 13.65
N LEU A 64 -3.10 -4.47 12.53
CA LEU A 64 -4.42 -3.84 12.45
C LEU A 64 -5.54 -4.71 13.02
N MET A 65 -5.43 -6.04 12.96
CA MET A 65 -6.29 -6.92 13.77
C MET A 65 -6.19 -6.60 15.26
N ALA A 66 -4.96 -6.37 15.74
CA ALA A 66 -4.71 -6.09 17.15
C ALA A 66 -5.15 -4.68 17.57
N PHE A 67 -4.85 -3.65 16.77
CA PHE A 67 -5.36 -2.30 17.01
C PHE A 67 -6.90 -2.25 16.92
N GLY A 68 -7.51 -2.95 15.96
CA GLY A 68 -8.96 -3.09 15.85
C GLY A 68 -9.61 -3.72 17.09
N ASN A 69 -8.95 -4.70 17.71
CA ASN A 69 -9.40 -5.28 18.99
C ASN A 69 -9.28 -4.28 20.16
N VAL A 70 -8.20 -3.49 20.23
CA VAL A 70 -8.07 -2.39 21.21
C VAL A 70 -9.16 -1.34 21.00
N PHE A 71 -9.48 -1.00 19.75
CA PHE A 71 -10.56 -0.07 19.41
C PHE A 71 -11.94 -0.60 19.81
N ALA A 72 -12.15 -1.92 19.73
CA ALA A 72 -13.36 -2.56 20.24
C ALA A 72 -13.44 -2.49 21.77
N GLN A 73 -12.35 -2.79 22.49
CA GLN A 73 -12.26 -2.63 23.95
C GLN A 73 -12.40 -1.16 24.41
N ALA A 74 -12.10 -0.20 23.53
CA ALA A 74 -12.32 1.23 23.73
C ALA A 74 -13.75 1.69 23.41
N GLY A 75 -14.61 0.84 22.85
CA GLY A 75 -15.97 1.18 22.44
C GLY A 75 -16.08 1.87 21.07
N LEU A 76 -14.98 2.00 20.34
CA LEU A 76 -14.94 2.67 19.02
C LEU A 76 -15.53 1.82 17.90
N ILE A 77 -15.50 0.49 18.07
CA ILE A 77 -16.06 -0.48 17.13
C ILE A 77 -16.85 -1.51 17.95
N THR A 78 -18.08 -1.76 17.54
CA THR A 78 -18.94 -2.82 18.08
C THR A 78 -19.45 -3.68 16.93
N GLU A 79 -20.19 -4.76 17.21
CA GLU A 79 -20.82 -5.56 16.14
C GLU A 79 -21.91 -4.79 15.36
N SER A 80 -22.49 -3.74 15.95
CA SER A 80 -23.64 -3.01 15.42
C SER A 80 -23.37 -1.56 15.00
N ALA A 81 -22.29 -0.94 15.49
CA ALA A 81 -21.90 0.43 15.14
C ALA A 81 -20.39 0.69 15.29
N SER A 82 -19.90 1.71 14.58
CA SER A 82 -18.54 2.24 14.63
C SER A 82 -18.61 3.74 14.90
N MET A 83 -17.75 4.25 15.80
CA MET A 83 -17.59 5.69 16.03
C MET A 83 -16.82 6.36 14.89
N PHE A 84 -16.01 5.60 14.14
CA PHE A 84 -15.26 6.14 13.00
C PHE A 84 -16.21 6.50 11.85
N THR A 85 -16.11 7.73 11.38
CA THR A 85 -16.87 8.24 10.22
C THR A 85 -16.19 7.91 8.88
N SER A 86 -14.88 7.60 8.88
CA SER A 86 -14.24 6.84 7.81
C SER A 86 -13.02 6.03 8.26
N LEU A 87 -12.69 5.02 7.47
CA LEU A 87 -11.43 4.29 7.48
C LEU A 87 -10.71 4.49 6.14
N SER A 88 -9.43 4.85 6.17
CA SER A 88 -8.56 4.89 4.97
C SER A 88 -7.36 3.96 5.10
N THR A 89 -7.17 3.06 4.14
CA THR A 89 -6.06 2.08 4.15
C THR A 89 -5.39 1.94 2.78
N VAL A 90 -4.21 1.35 2.81
CA VAL A 90 -3.34 1.01 1.67
C VAL A 90 -2.77 -0.40 1.90
N SER A 91 -2.33 -1.10 0.85
CA SER A 91 -1.56 -2.34 0.95
C SER A 91 -2.16 -3.42 1.86
N GLY A 92 -1.39 -4.02 2.77
CA GLY A 92 -1.88 -4.98 3.77
C GLY A 92 -2.99 -4.42 4.69
N GLY A 93 -3.03 -3.09 4.87
CA GLY A 93 -4.17 -2.41 5.49
C GLY A 93 -5.47 -2.54 4.71
N SER A 94 -5.41 -2.57 3.38
CA SER A 94 -6.57 -2.82 2.51
C SER A 94 -7.03 -4.27 2.53
N TRP A 95 -6.12 -5.23 2.72
CA TRP A 95 -6.50 -6.62 2.99
C TRP A 95 -7.28 -6.72 4.30
N PHE A 96 -6.78 -6.08 5.36
CA PHE A 96 -7.45 -6.00 6.65
C PHE A 96 -8.83 -5.33 6.56
N SER A 97 -8.91 -4.14 5.96
CA SER A 97 -10.14 -3.34 5.96
C SER A 97 -11.23 -3.92 5.07
N THR A 98 -10.89 -4.55 3.94
CA THR A 98 -11.87 -5.30 3.13
C THR A 98 -12.43 -6.51 3.89
N GLN A 99 -11.61 -7.23 4.67
CA GLN A 99 -12.10 -8.28 5.55
C GLN A 99 -12.98 -7.72 6.69
N LEU A 100 -12.55 -6.65 7.35
CA LEU A 100 -13.27 -6.00 8.45
C LEU A 100 -14.63 -5.43 8.02
N PHE A 101 -14.74 -4.89 6.81
CA PHE A 101 -15.98 -4.29 6.30
C PHE A 101 -16.94 -5.31 5.70
N TYR A 102 -16.44 -6.40 5.09
CA TYR A 102 -17.26 -7.29 4.27
C TYR A 102 -17.40 -8.72 4.82
N SER A 103 -16.71 -9.07 5.90
CA SER A 103 -16.85 -10.37 6.56
C SER A 103 -17.40 -10.24 7.98
N PRO A 104 -18.64 -10.70 8.28
CA PRO A 104 -19.19 -10.69 9.63
C PRO A 104 -18.36 -11.55 10.59
N GLU A 105 -17.87 -12.70 10.12
CA GLU A 105 -17.03 -13.60 10.90
C GLU A 105 -15.69 -12.96 11.24
N PHE A 106 -15.01 -12.33 10.27
CA PHE A 106 -13.76 -11.62 10.55
C PHE A 106 -13.98 -10.49 11.56
N LEU A 107 -15.03 -9.66 11.37
CA LEU A 107 -15.38 -8.60 12.31
C LEU A 107 -15.55 -9.14 13.72
N TYR A 108 -16.33 -10.21 13.91
CA TYR A 108 -16.51 -10.86 15.20
C TYR A 108 -15.19 -11.36 15.80
N LYS A 109 -14.29 -11.94 14.99
CA LYS A 109 -12.94 -12.34 15.47
C LYS A 109 -12.04 -11.17 15.86
N ILE A 110 -12.31 -9.95 15.39
CA ILE A 110 -11.58 -8.75 15.80
C ILE A 110 -12.22 -8.08 17.02
N THR A 111 -13.55 -7.95 17.07
CA THR A 111 -14.23 -7.15 18.11
C THR A 111 -14.73 -7.95 19.31
N GLY A 112 -15.13 -9.21 19.11
CA GLY A 112 -15.73 -10.06 20.16
C GLY A 112 -14.73 -10.97 20.90
N ASN A 113 -13.56 -11.22 20.30
CA ASN A 113 -12.52 -12.07 20.89
C ASN A 113 -11.76 -11.37 22.04
N THR A 114 -11.44 -12.13 23.09
CA THR A 114 -10.39 -11.76 24.05
C THR A 114 -8.98 -11.78 23.40
N PRO A 115 -7.94 -11.18 24.01
CA PRO A 115 -6.58 -11.19 23.44
C PRO A 115 -5.99 -12.60 23.17
N ASP A 116 -6.30 -13.61 23.99
CA ASP A 116 -5.87 -15.00 23.75
C ASP A 116 -6.70 -15.69 22.64
N GLU A 117 -7.97 -15.32 22.46
CA GLU A 117 -8.78 -15.80 21.33
C GLU A 117 -8.36 -15.14 20.01
N LEU A 118 -8.00 -13.86 20.04
CA LEU A 118 -7.40 -13.15 18.91
C LEU A 118 -6.06 -13.79 18.52
N ARG A 119 -5.22 -14.17 19.49
CA ARG A 119 -4.01 -14.99 19.25
C ARG A 119 -4.34 -16.29 18.52
N GLY A 120 -5.36 -17.00 18.98
CA GLY A 120 -5.85 -18.23 18.36
C GLY A 120 -6.33 -18.00 16.93
N PHE A 121 -7.04 -16.89 16.69
CA PHE A 121 -7.49 -16.48 15.36
C PHE A 121 -6.31 -16.16 14.42
N VAL A 122 -5.31 -15.38 14.85
CA VAL A 122 -4.11 -15.08 14.04
C VAL A 122 -3.34 -16.35 13.70
N LEU A 123 -3.27 -17.34 14.60
CA LEU A 123 -2.68 -18.65 14.28
C LEU A 123 -3.52 -19.43 13.25
N THR A 124 -4.85 -19.47 13.39
CA THR A 124 -5.75 -20.09 12.40
C THR A 124 -5.59 -19.44 11.03
N TRP A 125 -5.54 -18.11 11.00
CA TRP A 125 -5.27 -17.31 9.81
C TRP A 125 -3.92 -17.70 9.22
N MET A 126 -2.79 -17.50 9.91
CA MET A 126 -1.46 -17.87 9.38
C MET A 126 -1.32 -19.35 8.95
N ASN A 127 -2.01 -20.29 9.60
CA ASN A 127 -2.02 -21.70 9.19
C ASN A 127 -2.78 -21.92 7.85
N SER A 128 -3.73 -21.05 7.49
CA SER A 128 -4.37 -21.06 6.17
C SER A 128 -3.38 -20.60 5.11
N TYR A 129 -2.60 -19.53 5.37
CA TYR A 129 -1.51 -19.09 4.49
C TYR A 129 -0.46 -20.19 4.33
N GLU A 130 -0.11 -20.90 5.40
CA GLU A 130 0.80 -22.04 5.30
C GLU A 130 0.23 -23.17 4.43
N THR A 131 -1.06 -23.46 4.57
CA THR A 131 -1.78 -24.48 3.79
C THR A 131 -1.85 -24.11 2.31
N PHE A 132 -2.07 -22.83 2.02
CA PHE A 132 -2.01 -22.24 0.69
C PHE A 132 -0.59 -22.28 0.10
N SER A 133 0.42 -21.80 0.83
CA SER A 133 1.82 -21.77 0.41
C SER A 133 2.40 -23.16 0.16
N ARG A 134 1.89 -24.21 0.81
CA ARG A 134 2.26 -25.61 0.51
C ARG A 134 1.77 -26.10 -0.87
N ARG A 135 0.84 -25.40 -1.52
CA ARG A 135 0.38 -25.69 -2.90
C ARG A 135 1.33 -25.09 -3.95
N ILE A 136 1.95 -23.96 -3.61
CA ILE A 136 3.03 -23.35 -4.37
C ILE A 136 4.24 -24.28 -4.23
N SER A 137 4.41 -25.14 -5.22
CA SER A 137 5.47 -26.16 -5.23
C SER A 137 6.83 -25.49 -5.36
N GLU A 138 7.86 -26.07 -4.73
CA GLU A 138 9.25 -25.71 -5.02
C GLU A 138 9.50 -25.91 -6.52
N VAL A 139 9.77 -24.82 -7.23
CA VAL A 139 10.11 -24.87 -8.66
C VAL A 139 11.60 -25.19 -8.75
N PRO A 140 12.01 -26.32 -9.37
CA PRO A 140 13.42 -26.71 -9.43
C PRO A 140 14.31 -25.64 -10.05
N GLU A 141 13.78 -24.89 -11.01
CA GLU A 141 14.44 -23.74 -11.62
C GLU A 141 14.72 -22.64 -10.59
N CYS A 142 13.73 -22.20 -9.80
CA CYS A 142 13.88 -21.21 -8.73
C CYS A 142 14.85 -21.70 -7.64
N LYS A 143 14.66 -22.94 -7.17
CA LYS A 143 15.53 -23.55 -6.18
C LYS A 143 16.99 -23.62 -6.64
N ALA A 144 17.24 -23.90 -7.92
CA ALA A 144 18.60 -23.92 -8.48
C ALA A 144 19.28 -22.53 -8.52
N ILE A 145 18.54 -21.43 -8.37
CA ILE A 145 19.06 -20.06 -8.30
C ILE A 145 19.56 -19.75 -6.90
N PHE A 146 18.74 -20.09 -5.91
CA PHE A 146 18.94 -19.71 -4.50
C PHE A 146 19.55 -20.84 -3.66
N ASN A 147 19.83 -22.00 -4.26
CA ASN A 147 20.38 -23.18 -3.58
C ASN A 147 21.67 -22.87 -2.80
N GLY A 148 21.67 -23.21 -1.52
CA GLY A 148 22.84 -23.10 -0.65
C GLY A 148 23.01 -21.75 0.05
N THR A 149 21.95 -20.93 0.11
CA THR A 149 21.92 -19.72 0.92
C THR A 149 21.17 -19.92 2.25
N ASP A 150 21.78 -19.46 3.34
CA ASP A 150 21.13 -19.29 4.65
C ASP A 150 20.61 -17.84 4.85
N ASP A 151 20.74 -16.99 3.82
CA ASP A 151 20.27 -15.60 3.81
C ASP A 151 18.72 -15.53 3.69
N PRO A 152 18.01 -14.95 4.68
CA PRO A 152 16.55 -14.88 4.66
C PRO A 152 15.97 -14.13 3.46
N THR A 153 16.63 -13.07 2.98
CA THR A 153 16.13 -12.22 1.89
C THR A 153 16.26 -12.93 0.54
N LEU A 154 17.30 -13.76 0.39
CA LEU A 154 17.41 -14.67 -0.75
C LEU A 154 16.34 -15.79 -0.71
N GLN A 155 15.90 -16.23 0.48
CA GLN A 155 14.81 -17.22 0.63
C GLN A 155 13.43 -16.63 0.33
N GLU A 156 13.15 -15.39 0.76
CA GLU A 156 11.93 -14.67 0.38
C GLU A 156 11.84 -14.52 -1.15
N SER A 157 12.97 -14.24 -1.79
CA SER A 157 13.08 -14.13 -3.25
C SER A 157 12.94 -15.48 -3.98
N GLU A 158 13.37 -16.59 -3.38
CA GLU A 158 13.04 -17.93 -3.88
C GLU A 158 11.53 -18.17 -3.87
N PHE A 159 10.83 -17.76 -2.80
CA PHE A 159 9.38 -17.92 -2.78
C PHE A 159 8.68 -16.97 -3.75
N LEU A 160 9.12 -15.72 -3.91
CA LEU A 160 8.57 -14.82 -4.93
C LEU A 160 8.75 -15.41 -6.34
N CYS A 161 9.90 -16.04 -6.63
CA CYS A 161 10.11 -16.81 -7.86
C CYS A 161 9.09 -17.96 -7.99
N ASN A 162 8.87 -18.74 -6.92
CA ASN A 162 7.90 -19.83 -6.92
C ASN A 162 6.45 -19.32 -7.11
N VAL A 163 6.07 -18.17 -6.54
CA VAL A 163 4.76 -17.52 -6.74
C VAL A 163 4.59 -17.11 -8.20
N VAL A 164 5.57 -16.37 -8.73
CA VAL A 164 5.57 -15.90 -10.13
C VAL A 164 5.43 -17.07 -11.10
N VAL A 165 6.10 -18.20 -10.85
CA VAL A 165 5.96 -19.40 -11.68
C VAL A 165 4.64 -20.15 -11.44
N ALA A 166 4.16 -20.26 -10.21
CA ALA A 166 2.92 -20.97 -9.90
C ALA A 166 1.66 -20.27 -10.44
N TYR A 167 1.71 -18.93 -10.56
CA TYR A 167 0.59 -18.09 -11.03
C TYR A 167 0.83 -17.45 -12.41
N ASP A 168 1.89 -17.85 -13.14
CA ASP A 168 2.32 -17.27 -14.43
C ASP A 168 2.43 -15.73 -14.41
N GLY A 169 2.81 -15.19 -13.26
CA GLY A 169 2.91 -13.76 -12.98
C GLY A 169 1.64 -13.10 -12.42
N ASP A 170 0.46 -13.73 -12.41
CA ASP A 170 -0.80 -13.11 -11.98
C ASP A 170 -0.87 -12.91 -10.45
N TRP A 171 -0.41 -11.73 -10.02
CA TRP A 171 -0.45 -11.29 -8.63
C TRP A 171 -1.87 -11.23 -8.06
N ALA A 172 -2.86 -10.83 -8.87
CA ALA A 172 -4.23 -10.71 -8.40
C ALA A 172 -4.89 -12.07 -8.17
N GLN A 173 -4.57 -13.08 -8.98
CA GLN A 173 -5.00 -14.46 -8.74
C GLN A 173 -4.31 -15.07 -7.51
N PHE A 174 -3.02 -14.79 -7.29
CA PHE A 174 -2.33 -15.15 -6.03
C PHE A 174 -3.05 -14.55 -4.81
N VAL A 175 -3.26 -13.23 -4.79
CA VAL A 175 -3.96 -12.54 -3.68
C VAL A 175 -5.39 -13.07 -3.48
N LYS A 176 -6.11 -13.35 -4.56
CA LYS A 176 -7.47 -13.94 -4.51
C LYS A 176 -7.48 -15.32 -3.86
N GLU A 177 -6.62 -16.24 -4.27
CA GLU A 177 -6.61 -17.60 -3.69
C GLU A 177 -6.12 -17.60 -2.24
N MET A 178 -5.12 -16.77 -1.95
CA MET A 178 -4.61 -16.50 -0.62
C MET A 178 -5.72 -16.01 0.33
N MET A 179 -6.50 -15.00 -0.08
CA MET A 179 -7.65 -14.50 0.69
C MET A 179 -8.82 -15.48 0.74
N ALA A 180 -9.01 -16.33 -0.27
CA ALA A 180 -10.05 -17.36 -0.27
C ALA A 180 -9.76 -18.45 0.77
N GLU A 181 -8.50 -18.90 0.87
CA GLU A 181 -8.08 -19.85 1.90
C GLU A 181 -8.22 -19.27 3.32
N ALA A 182 -7.87 -17.98 3.49
CA ALA A 182 -8.10 -17.26 4.74
C ALA A 182 -9.59 -17.17 5.10
N GLY A 183 -10.43 -16.73 4.16
CA GLY A 183 -11.89 -16.66 4.32
C GLY A 183 -12.48 -18.02 4.73
N GLN A 184 -12.10 -19.09 4.03
CA GLN A 184 -12.51 -20.44 4.36
C GLN A 184 -12.08 -20.87 5.78
N ALA A 185 -10.87 -20.50 6.23
CA ALA A 185 -10.34 -20.90 7.53
C ALA A 185 -11.10 -20.31 8.73
N TYR A 186 -11.81 -19.18 8.55
CA TYR A 186 -12.67 -18.60 9.59
C TYR A 186 -14.16 -18.57 9.26
N GLY A 187 -14.59 -19.15 8.13
CA GLY A 187 -15.99 -19.43 7.83
C GLY A 187 -16.69 -18.55 6.79
N ASP A 188 -15.98 -17.60 6.14
CA ASP A 188 -16.53 -16.76 5.06
C ASP A 188 -15.95 -17.20 3.70
N THR A 189 -16.52 -18.27 3.13
CA THR A 189 -16.06 -18.86 1.85
C THR A 189 -16.25 -17.95 0.64
N ASP A 190 -17.19 -17.00 0.73
CA ASP A 190 -17.64 -16.21 -0.41
C ASP A 190 -16.96 -14.83 -0.45
N LEU A 191 -16.20 -14.47 0.60
CA LEU A 191 -15.55 -13.17 0.80
C LEU A 191 -14.93 -12.60 -0.47
N VAL A 192 -14.06 -13.36 -1.15
CA VAL A 192 -13.29 -12.87 -2.30
C VAL A 192 -14.17 -12.51 -3.51
N THR A 193 -15.41 -13.00 -3.55
CA THR A 193 -16.39 -12.69 -4.60
C THR A 193 -17.40 -11.61 -4.18
N LYS A 194 -17.45 -11.26 -2.89
CA LYS A 194 -18.37 -10.26 -2.33
C LYS A 194 -18.03 -8.87 -2.88
N LYS A 195 -19.03 -8.16 -3.40
CA LYS A 195 -18.86 -6.82 -3.98
C LYS A 195 -18.58 -5.79 -2.88
N VAL A 196 -17.63 -4.90 -3.13
CA VAL A 196 -17.15 -3.86 -2.20
C VAL A 196 -18.03 -2.61 -2.31
N ASN A 197 -19.32 -2.72 -1.99
CA ASN A 197 -20.30 -1.62 -2.08
C ASN A 197 -20.87 -1.25 -0.68
N SER A 198 -21.86 -0.36 -0.57
CA SER A 198 -22.45 -0.08 0.75
C SER A 198 -23.32 -1.23 1.26
N ASP A 199 -24.00 -1.93 0.35
CA ASP A 199 -25.07 -2.88 0.67
C ASP A 199 -24.54 -4.20 1.29
N ASN A 200 -23.30 -4.57 0.97
CA ASN A 200 -22.66 -5.79 1.48
C ASN A 200 -21.84 -5.58 2.77
N ARG A 201 -21.88 -4.37 3.35
CA ARG A 201 -21.11 -4.07 4.56
C ARG A 201 -21.66 -4.78 5.79
N ASN A 202 -20.76 -5.07 6.72
CA ASN A 202 -21.09 -5.35 8.10
C ASN A 202 -21.82 -4.15 8.72
N ASN A 203 -22.89 -4.41 9.48
CA ASN A 203 -23.72 -3.38 10.11
C ASN A 203 -22.92 -2.34 10.90
N ALA A 204 -21.86 -2.77 11.58
CA ALA A 204 -20.93 -1.90 12.30
C ALA A 204 -20.40 -0.70 11.47
N PHE A 205 -20.28 -0.86 10.15
CA PHE A 205 -19.71 0.14 9.25
C PHE A 205 -20.72 0.68 8.23
N SER A 206 -22.03 0.59 8.49
CA SER A 206 -23.04 1.17 7.59
C SER A 206 -22.82 2.68 7.37
N GLU A 207 -22.50 3.40 8.44
CA GLU A 207 -22.24 4.86 8.43
C GLU A 207 -20.76 5.24 8.28
N THR A 208 -19.83 4.27 8.26
CA THR A 208 -18.39 4.53 8.10
C THR A 208 -18.01 4.49 6.63
N GLU A 209 -17.41 5.55 6.09
CA GLU A 209 -16.91 5.52 4.70
C GLU A 209 -15.59 4.74 4.61
N LEU A 210 -15.36 4.04 3.49
CA LEU A 210 -14.17 3.23 3.27
C LEU A 210 -13.37 3.78 2.09
N TYR A 211 -12.10 4.06 2.32
CA TYR A 211 -11.19 4.60 1.33
C TYR A 211 -9.98 3.66 1.16
N LEU A 212 -9.85 3.06 -0.01
CA LEU A 212 -8.83 2.06 -0.33
C LEU A 212 -7.87 2.64 -1.36
N GLN A 213 -6.59 2.75 -1.00
CA GLN A 213 -5.58 3.42 -1.80
C GLN A 213 -4.75 2.45 -2.63
N THR A 214 -4.36 2.92 -3.80
CA THR A 214 -3.54 2.26 -4.83
C THR A 214 -2.97 3.37 -5.73
N ALA A 215 -2.01 3.09 -6.59
CA ALA A 215 -1.62 4.02 -7.64
C ALA A 215 -1.89 3.43 -9.04
N LEU A 216 -2.08 4.28 -10.04
CA LEU A 216 -2.01 3.88 -11.43
C LEU A 216 -0.61 4.14 -11.98
N ALA A 217 -0.09 3.17 -12.73
CA ALA A 217 1.09 3.38 -13.55
C ALA A 217 0.81 4.46 -14.61
N PRO A 218 1.70 5.45 -14.80
CA PRO A 218 1.49 6.55 -15.75
C PRO A 218 1.43 6.10 -17.20
N ASN A 219 2.07 4.98 -17.51
CA ASN A 219 1.99 4.30 -18.79
C ASN A 219 1.96 2.80 -18.60
N SER A 220 1.32 2.12 -19.54
CA SER A 220 1.37 0.67 -19.66
C SER A 220 1.50 0.19 -21.10
N ARG A 221 1.85 -1.10 -21.28
CA ARG A 221 2.01 -1.74 -22.58
C ARG A 221 1.06 -2.93 -22.75
N ILE A 222 0.47 -3.06 -23.93
CA ILE A 222 -0.36 -4.22 -24.30
C ILE A 222 0.50 -5.19 -25.12
N ARG A 223 1.03 -6.23 -24.47
CA ARG A 223 2.02 -7.14 -25.08
C ARG A 223 1.54 -7.79 -26.39
N SER A 224 0.26 -8.13 -26.50
CA SER A 224 -0.33 -8.77 -27.69
C SER A 224 -0.38 -7.87 -28.94
N THR A 225 -0.33 -6.54 -28.76
CA THR A 225 -0.42 -5.55 -29.86
C THR A 225 0.79 -4.61 -29.96
N ASN A 226 1.71 -4.66 -28.98
CA ASN A 226 2.82 -3.73 -28.80
C ASN A 226 2.40 -2.24 -28.64
N LYS A 227 1.16 -1.99 -28.23
CA LYS A 227 0.64 -0.63 -28.04
C LYS A 227 0.97 -0.08 -26.66
N GLY A 228 1.16 1.23 -26.61
CA GLY A 228 1.36 2.00 -25.39
C GLY A 228 0.05 2.67 -24.99
N VAL A 229 -0.24 2.65 -23.70
CA VAL A 229 -1.38 3.33 -23.08
C VAL A 229 -0.81 4.32 -22.08
N PHE A 230 -1.04 5.61 -22.31
CA PHE A 230 -0.46 6.70 -21.52
C PHE A 230 -1.57 7.50 -20.84
N LEU A 231 -1.42 7.74 -19.54
CA LEU A 231 -2.29 8.60 -18.76
C LEU A 231 -1.79 10.05 -18.87
N GLY A 232 -2.70 10.99 -19.11
CA GLY A 232 -2.32 12.39 -19.25
C GLY A 232 -3.46 13.29 -19.70
N PRO A 233 -3.42 14.60 -19.42
CA PRO A 233 -4.42 15.54 -19.92
C PRO A 233 -4.29 15.70 -21.45
N VAL A 234 -5.43 15.91 -22.12
CA VAL A 234 -5.47 16.22 -23.55
C VAL A 234 -5.98 17.65 -23.69
N ASP A 235 -5.19 18.51 -24.31
CA ASP A 235 -5.54 19.91 -24.48
C ASP A 235 -6.55 20.13 -25.63
N SER A 236 -6.99 21.38 -25.81
CA SER A 236 -7.92 21.76 -26.89
C SER A 236 -7.37 21.62 -28.31
N THR A 237 -6.06 21.41 -28.47
CA THR A 237 -5.37 21.24 -29.75
C THR A 237 -5.07 19.77 -30.09
N ASN A 238 -5.40 18.84 -29.19
CA ASN A 238 -5.01 17.41 -29.20
C ASN A 238 -3.51 17.18 -29.04
N VAL A 239 -2.80 18.16 -28.45
CA VAL A 239 -1.49 17.96 -27.85
C VAL A 239 -1.75 17.59 -26.40
N GLY A 240 -1.21 16.48 -25.93
CA GLY A 240 -1.51 15.96 -24.60
C GLY A 240 -0.22 15.63 -23.90
N GLU A 241 -0.10 16.18 -22.70
CA GLU A 241 1.00 15.88 -21.80
C GLU A 241 0.82 14.45 -21.31
N ILE A 242 1.91 13.78 -20.95
CA ILE A 242 1.86 12.48 -20.27
C ILE A 242 2.38 12.64 -18.85
N TYR A 243 1.73 11.97 -17.90
CA TYR A 243 2.31 11.83 -16.56
C TYR A 243 3.56 10.95 -16.65
N SER A 244 4.61 11.30 -15.91
CA SER A 244 5.85 10.49 -15.79
C SER A 244 5.92 9.69 -14.49
N VAL A 245 4.90 9.83 -13.65
CA VAL A 245 4.88 9.46 -12.23
C VAL A 245 3.60 8.70 -11.88
N PRO A 246 3.60 7.78 -10.88
CA PRO A 246 2.36 7.14 -10.44
C PRO A 246 1.30 8.15 -9.98
N LEU A 247 0.06 7.93 -10.40
CA LEU A 247 -1.08 8.71 -9.92
C LEU A 247 -1.69 8.01 -8.71
N CYS A 248 -1.74 8.67 -7.56
CA CYS A 248 -2.46 8.18 -6.38
C CYS A 248 -3.96 8.11 -6.71
N VAL A 249 -4.53 6.91 -6.54
CA VAL A 249 -5.93 6.60 -6.80
C VAL A 249 -6.57 6.05 -5.54
N GLN A 250 -7.71 6.63 -5.21
CA GLN A 250 -8.52 6.21 -4.08
C GLN A 250 -9.79 5.56 -4.62
N TYR A 251 -9.96 4.26 -4.38
CA TYR A 251 -11.26 3.63 -4.45
C TYR A 251 -12.08 4.00 -3.20
N SER A 252 -13.27 4.55 -3.41
CA SER A 252 -14.12 5.02 -2.31
C SER A 252 -15.46 4.33 -2.31
N VAL A 253 -15.87 3.89 -1.12
CA VAL A 253 -17.23 3.46 -0.83
C VAL A 253 -17.79 4.41 0.22
N THR A 254 -18.73 5.25 -0.20
CA THR A 254 -19.47 6.16 0.69
C THR A 254 -20.67 5.45 1.31
N LYS A 255 -21.37 6.15 2.21
CA LYS A 255 -22.65 5.69 2.78
C LYS A 255 -23.85 5.76 1.82
N ASP A 256 -23.76 6.57 0.74
CA ASP A 256 -24.83 6.72 -0.26
C ASP A 256 -24.68 5.78 -1.46
N ASN A 257 -23.86 4.73 -1.31
CA ASN A 257 -23.51 3.74 -2.35
C ASN A 257 -22.85 4.36 -3.60
N SER A 258 -22.31 5.59 -3.51
CA SER A 258 -21.51 6.16 -4.59
C SER A 258 -20.12 5.51 -4.61
N LEU A 259 -19.97 4.56 -5.54
CA LEU A 259 -18.68 3.99 -5.91
C LEU A 259 -17.99 4.90 -6.92
N TYR A 260 -16.82 5.39 -6.56
CA TYR A 260 -15.95 6.10 -7.50
C TYR A 260 -14.49 5.85 -7.18
N TYR A 261 -13.69 5.92 -8.24
CA TYR A 261 -12.26 6.16 -8.14
C TYR A 261 -12.04 7.66 -8.24
N SER A 262 -11.20 8.21 -7.36
CA SER A 262 -10.72 9.58 -7.47
C SER A 262 -9.21 9.64 -7.46
N THR A 263 -8.67 10.52 -8.28
CA THR A 263 -7.24 10.81 -8.37
C THR A 263 -6.89 12.04 -7.56
N ASP A 264 -5.63 12.09 -7.19
CA ASP A 264 -4.94 13.25 -6.63
C ASP A 264 -4.99 14.53 -7.51
N ILE A 265 -5.08 14.45 -8.85
CA ILE A 265 -5.34 15.64 -9.71
C ILE A 265 -6.75 16.22 -9.53
N GLY A 266 -7.64 15.50 -8.84
CA GLY A 266 -9.01 15.87 -8.62
C GLY A 266 -9.99 15.38 -9.67
N GLY A 267 -11.20 15.09 -9.21
CA GLY A 267 -12.31 14.60 -10.02
C GLY A 267 -12.73 13.16 -9.72
N THR A 268 -13.72 12.69 -10.47
CA THR A 268 -13.92 11.26 -10.75
C THR A 268 -12.86 10.81 -11.75
N LEU A 269 -12.61 9.50 -11.86
CA LEU A 269 -11.63 8.89 -12.77
C LEU A 269 -12.03 8.97 -14.28
N GLU A 270 -12.38 10.17 -14.75
CA GLU A 270 -12.51 10.51 -16.17
C GLU A 270 -11.14 10.80 -16.81
N LEU A 271 -10.12 10.03 -16.41
CA LEU A 271 -8.77 10.15 -16.94
C LEU A 271 -8.80 10.02 -18.46
N GLN A 272 -8.15 10.98 -19.12
CA GLN A 272 -7.88 10.86 -20.54
C GLN A 272 -6.71 9.90 -20.73
N ILE A 273 -6.84 9.07 -21.76
CA ILE A 273 -5.87 8.10 -22.21
C ILE A 273 -5.47 8.43 -23.64
N SER A 274 -4.16 8.47 -23.85
CA SER A 274 -3.51 8.50 -25.15
C SER A 274 -3.03 7.09 -25.51
N ILE A 275 -3.18 6.69 -26.78
CA ILE A 275 -2.76 5.38 -27.27
C ILE A 275 -1.72 5.58 -28.36
N GLU A 276 -0.58 4.94 -28.20
CA GLU A 276 0.46 4.88 -29.21
C GLU A 276 0.38 3.54 -29.96
N ASP A 277 0.17 3.60 -31.28
CA ASP A 277 0.00 2.40 -32.12
C ASP A 277 1.31 1.57 -32.26
N ASN A 278 2.47 2.13 -31.88
CA ASN A 278 3.73 1.41 -31.67
C ASN A 278 4.58 2.15 -30.63
N VAL A 279 4.74 1.59 -29.42
CA VAL A 279 5.83 2.01 -28.53
C VAL A 279 7.14 1.66 -29.23
N THR A 280 7.97 2.65 -29.55
CA THR A 280 9.26 2.40 -30.22
C THR A 280 10.18 1.57 -29.30
N ASN A 281 11.21 0.94 -29.87
CA ASN A 281 12.16 0.19 -29.05
C ASN A 281 12.96 1.08 -28.09
N ASP A 282 13.04 2.39 -28.37
CA ASP A 282 13.69 3.38 -27.52
C ASP A 282 12.93 3.54 -26.18
N PHE A 283 11.60 3.42 -26.21
CA PHE A 283 10.71 3.45 -25.03
C PHE A 283 10.41 2.06 -24.43
N ASN A 284 10.82 0.97 -25.08
CA ASN A 284 10.62 -0.38 -24.55
C ASN A 284 11.56 -0.66 -23.36
N TYR A 285 12.85 -0.32 -23.48
CA TYR A 285 13.75 -0.34 -22.32
C TYR A 285 14.87 0.67 -22.54
N PRO A 286 14.93 1.75 -21.76
CA PRO A 286 15.81 2.84 -22.07
C PRO A 286 17.20 2.57 -21.51
N GLN A 287 18.16 2.41 -22.41
CA GLN A 287 19.56 2.81 -22.15
C GLN A 287 19.69 4.35 -21.94
N ARG A 288 18.55 5.04 -21.78
CA ARG A 288 18.29 6.47 -21.90
C ARG A 288 17.18 6.95 -20.95
N TYR A 289 17.31 6.65 -19.65
CA TYR A 289 16.36 7.09 -18.62
C TYR A 289 16.24 8.63 -18.54
N ASP A 290 17.22 9.36 -19.07
CA ASP A 290 17.18 10.80 -19.34
C ASP A 290 15.99 11.23 -20.20
N GLU A 291 15.55 10.40 -21.16
CA GLU A 291 14.41 10.72 -22.03
C GLU A 291 13.07 10.76 -21.30
N PHE A 292 12.99 10.14 -20.11
CA PHE A 292 11.83 10.20 -19.22
C PHE A 292 11.99 11.24 -18.10
N GLY A 293 13.04 12.06 -18.08
CA GLY A 293 13.26 13.07 -17.02
C GLY A 293 13.30 12.49 -15.59
N LEU A 294 13.61 11.20 -15.47
CA LEU A 294 13.73 10.49 -14.20
C LEU A 294 15.23 10.30 -13.88
N PHE A 295 15.53 9.92 -12.63
CA PHE A 295 16.87 9.91 -12.01
C PHE A 295 18.05 9.61 -12.96
N PRO A 296 19.15 10.40 -12.95
CA PRO A 296 19.60 11.25 -11.84
C PRO A 296 19.47 12.77 -12.07
N GLU A 297 18.52 13.24 -12.90
CA GLU A 297 18.38 14.68 -13.15
C GLU A 297 17.61 15.42 -12.04
N SER A 298 18.02 16.66 -11.76
CA SER A 298 17.47 17.52 -10.70
C SER A 298 16.13 18.18 -11.04
N ASP A 299 15.77 18.19 -12.32
CA ASP A 299 14.73 19.06 -12.86
C ASP A 299 13.44 18.23 -13.07
N LEU A 300 12.61 18.19 -12.02
CA LEU A 300 11.35 17.43 -11.96
C LEU A 300 10.31 17.87 -13.01
N ASN A 301 10.36 17.26 -14.19
CA ASN A 301 9.28 17.35 -15.17
C ASN A 301 8.25 16.23 -14.94
N VAL A 302 7.23 16.55 -14.13
CA VAL A 302 6.09 15.67 -13.79
C VAL A 302 5.19 15.37 -15.00
N LEU A 303 5.10 16.36 -15.89
CA LEU A 303 4.45 16.29 -17.17
C LEU A 303 5.56 16.35 -18.23
N MET A 304 5.62 15.34 -19.08
CA MET A 304 6.42 15.41 -20.29
C MET A 304 5.59 16.03 -21.41
N ASP A 305 6.23 16.90 -22.19
CA ASP A 305 5.79 17.18 -23.57
C ASP A 305 5.51 15.84 -24.27
N PRO A 306 4.42 15.70 -25.04
CA PRO A 306 4.14 14.46 -25.73
C PRO A 306 5.35 13.98 -26.52
N ILE A 307 5.65 12.68 -26.39
CA ILE A 307 6.52 11.94 -27.30
C ILE A 307 6.18 12.40 -28.72
N LYS A 308 7.18 12.91 -29.45
CA LYS A 308 6.97 13.48 -30.78
C LYS A 308 6.26 12.45 -31.65
N ASP A 309 5.18 12.90 -32.30
CA ASP A 309 4.27 12.11 -33.13
C ASP A 309 3.19 11.28 -32.38
N LEU A 310 3.02 11.41 -31.05
CA LEU A 310 1.85 10.90 -30.31
C LEU A 310 0.53 11.42 -30.93
N THR A 311 -0.16 10.57 -31.68
CA THR A 311 -1.45 10.91 -32.30
C THR A 311 -2.57 10.61 -31.32
N ILE A 312 -2.97 11.62 -30.56
CA ILE A 312 -3.95 11.47 -29.48
C ILE A 312 -5.35 11.23 -30.04
N LYS A 313 -5.80 9.98 -29.89
CA LYS A 313 -7.20 9.59 -30.02
C LYS A 313 -7.79 9.59 -28.60
N GLY A 314 -8.09 10.77 -28.05
CA GLY A 314 -8.50 10.92 -26.65
C GLY A 314 -9.62 9.94 -26.28
N ARG A 315 -9.30 8.98 -25.41
CA ARG A 315 -10.27 8.05 -24.82
C ARG A 315 -10.41 8.34 -23.34
N LYS A 316 -11.60 8.11 -22.80
CA LYS A 316 -11.76 7.97 -21.35
C LYS A 316 -11.27 6.59 -20.95
N MET A 317 -10.56 6.51 -19.83
CA MET A 317 -10.25 5.26 -19.17
C MET A 317 -11.53 4.46 -18.89
N THR A 318 -11.51 3.15 -19.16
CA THR A 318 -12.59 2.24 -18.78
C THR A 318 -12.70 2.24 -17.26
N THR A 319 -13.93 2.34 -16.72
CA THR A 319 -14.13 2.25 -15.27
C THR A 319 -13.52 0.95 -14.73
N PRO A 320 -12.62 1.00 -13.73
CA PRO A 320 -11.98 -0.21 -13.24
C PRO A 320 -12.99 -1.21 -12.69
N PHE A 321 -12.72 -2.48 -12.97
CA PHE A 321 -13.49 -3.65 -12.53
C PHE A 321 -14.98 -3.57 -12.86
N GLY A 322 -15.34 -2.92 -13.97
CA GLY A 322 -16.73 -2.78 -14.40
C GLY A 322 -17.64 -2.03 -13.42
N SER A 323 -17.08 -1.13 -12.60
CA SER A 323 -17.75 -0.35 -11.53
C SER A 323 -18.29 -1.13 -10.32
N GLU A 324 -18.24 -2.47 -10.31
CA GLU A 324 -18.70 -3.29 -9.18
C GLU A 324 -17.62 -4.26 -8.68
N PRO A 325 -16.47 -3.76 -8.18
CA PRO A 325 -15.36 -4.61 -7.79
C PRO A 325 -15.70 -5.51 -6.59
N ASN A 326 -15.07 -6.68 -6.54
CA ASN A 326 -15.07 -7.57 -5.39
C ASN A 326 -13.85 -7.37 -4.49
N VAL A 327 -13.89 -8.00 -3.31
CA VAL A 327 -12.82 -7.91 -2.30
C VAL A 327 -11.45 -8.27 -2.87
N ALA A 328 -11.34 -9.31 -3.69
CA ALA A 328 -10.06 -9.69 -4.29
C ALA A 328 -9.53 -8.65 -5.29
N GLN A 329 -10.41 -8.03 -6.09
CA GLN A 329 -10.04 -6.97 -7.04
C GLN A 329 -9.47 -5.75 -6.34
N ILE A 330 -10.11 -5.25 -5.26
CA ILE A 330 -9.57 -4.09 -4.55
C ILE A 330 -8.31 -4.47 -3.75
N ALA A 331 -8.34 -5.60 -3.02
CA ALA A 331 -7.18 -6.05 -2.24
C ALA A 331 -5.92 -6.19 -3.12
N SER A 332 -6.02 -6.85 -4.27
CA SER A 332 -4.90 -7.02 -5.20
C SER A 332 -4.41 -5.70 -5.81
N ALA A 333 -5.32 -4.85 -6.30
CA ALA A 333 -4.97 -3.52 -6.84
C ALA A 333 -4.24 -2.65 -5.80
N SER A 334 -4.73 -2.68 -4.55
CA SER A 334 -4.15 -1.93 -3.44
C SER A 334 -2.86 -2.50 -2.89
N SER A 335 -2.39 -3.67 -3.35
CA SER A 335 -1.17 -4.33 -2.86
C SER A 335 -0.24 -4.80 -3.98
N ALA A 336 -0.37 -4.24 -5.18
CA ALA A 336 0.40 -4.56 -6.38
C ALA A 336 1.81 -3.94 -6.37
N ILE A 337 2.56 -4.14 -5.28
CA ILE A 337 3.83 -3.47 -5.00
C ILE A 337 4.94 -3.86 -6.00
N GLU A 338 5.00 -5.13 -6.33
CA GLU A 338 5.87 -5.70 -7.37
C GLU A 338 5.51 -5.19 -8.78
N GLY A 339 4.38 -4.50 -8.94
CA GLY A 339 3.96 -3.88 -10.19
C GLY A 339 4.92 -2.83 -10.73
N VAL A 340 5.83 -2.29 -9.90
CA VAL A 340 6.96 -1.46 -10.37
C VAL A 340 8.00 -2.26 -11.17
N TYR A 341 8.07 -3.59 -10.99
CA TYR A 341 8.93 -4.50 -11.77
C TYR A 341 8.20 -5.14 -12.95
N SER A 342 6.96 -4.77 -13.23
CA SER A 342 6.26 -5.23 -14.44
C SER A 342 6.85 -4.59 -15.70
N PRO A 343 7.31 -5.38 -16.69
CA PRO A 343 7.68 -4.87 -18.01
C PRO A 343 6.53 -4.16 -18.75
N LEU A 344 5.29 -4.38 -18.31
CA LEU A 344 4.12 -3.69 -18.85
C LEU A 344 3.86 -2.33 -18.21
N ASN A 345 4.72 -1.84 -17.31
CA ASN A 345 4.75 -0.45 -16.82
C ASN A 345 6.12 0.18 -17.11
N PRO A 346 6.47 0.47 -18.39
CA PRO A 346 7.85 0.70 -18.81
C PRO A 346 8.59 1.81 -18.05
N SER A 347 7.92 2.93 -17.74
CA SER A 347 8.53 4.02 -16.94
C SER A 347 8.92 3.58 -15.53
N LEU A 348 8.01 2.92 -14.79
CA LEU A 348 8.26 2.50 -13.42
C LEU A 348 9.32 1.40 -13.35
N PHE A 349 9.26 0.46 -14.30
CA PHE A 349 10.27 -0.58 -14.50
C PHE A 349 11.66 0.02 -14.73
N SER A 350 11.76 0.92 -15.71
CA SER A 350 13.01 1.58 -16.07
C SER A 350 13.57 2.38 -14.90
N GLN A 351 12.70 3.06 -14.15
CA GLN A 351 13.12 3.94 -13.08
C GLN A 351 13.49 3.19 -11.79
N LYS A 352 12.81 2.10 -11.43
CA LYS A 352 13.25 1.23 -10.34
C LYS A 352 14.62 0.61 -10.65
N LEU A 353 14.87 0.29 -11.92
CA LEU A 353 16.11 -0.35 -12.35
C LEU A 353 17.24 0.62 -12.68
N SER A 354 16.97 1.90 -12.97
CA SER A 354 17.99 2.95 -13.16
C SER A 354 18.79 3.20 -11.88
N VAL A 355 18.11 3.23 -10.73
CA VAL A 355 18.74 3.36 -9.40
C VAL A 355 19.61 2.15 -9.07
N ALA A 356 19.09 0.93 -9.28
CA ALA A 356 19.87 -0.30 -9.11
C ALA A 356 21.08 -0.36 -10.07
N ARG A 357 20.92 0.07 -11.32
CA ARG A 357 22.03 0.18 -12.29
C ARG A 357 23.08 1.21 -11.87
N ASN A 358 22.68 2.24 -11.14
CA ASN A 358 23.59 3.29 -10.68
C ASN A 358 24.53 2.79 -9.57
N SER A 359 24.05 1.93 -8.67
CA SER A 359 24.86 1.34 -7.58
C SER A 359 25.81 0.22 -8.05
N VAL A 360 25.60 -0.37 -9.22
CA VAL A 360 26.58 -1.31 -9.82
C VAL A 360 27.87 -0.56 -10.18
N GLU A 361 29.01 -0.96 -9.62
CA GLU A 361 30.32 -0.43 -10.04
C GLU A 361 30.93 -1.24 -11.19
N GLY A 362 31.64 -0.58 -12.11
CA GLY A 362 32.37 -1.23 -13.20
C GLY A 362 31.59 -1.38 -14.51
N THR A 363 32.31 -1.35 -15.64
CA THR A 363 31.70 -1.37 -16.99
C THR A 363 31.20 -2.76 -17.40
N ALA A 364 31.90 -3.82 -16.98
CA ALA A 364 31.52 -5.20 -17.34
C ALA A 364 30.29 -5.65 -16.53
N GLU A 365 30.23 -5.23 -15.29
CA GLU A 365 29.18 -5.45 -14.31
C GLU A 365 27.90 -4.72 -14.74
N LYS A 366 27.99 -3.43 -15.12
CA LYS A 366 26.85 -2.70 -15.73
C LYS A 366 26.36 -3.37 -17.02
N ALA A 367 27.25 -3.80 -17.90
CA ALA A 367 26.85 -4.50 -19.13
C ALA A 367 26.20 -5.88 -18.85
N ALA A 368 26.59 -6.55 -17.76
CA ALA A 368 25.95 -7.78 -17.31
C ALA A 368 24.54 -7.50 -16.73
N PHE A 369 24.40 -6.46 -15.90
CA PHE A 369 23.13 -5.97 -15.38
C PHE A 369 22.16 -5.62 -16.52
N ASP A 370 22.59 -4.79 -17.47
CA ASP A 370 21.79 -4.35 -18.62
C ASP A 370 21.23 -5.53 -19.41
N LYS A 371 22.09 -6.50 -19.71
CA LYS A 371 21.71 -7.73 -20.41
C LYS A 371 20.69 -8.57 -19.61
N ILE A 372 20.79 -8.60 -18.27
CA ILE A 372 19.83 -9.33 -17.45
C ILE A 372 18.47 -8.62 -17.48
N VAL A 373 18.44 -7.29 -17.38
CA VAL A 373 17.19 -6.53 -17.43
C VAL A 373 16.52 -6.61 -18.80
N ASP A 374 17.28 -6.58 -19.90
CA ASP A 374 16.76 -6.89 -21.25
C ASP A 374 16.07 -8.27 -21.28
N GLU A 375 16.68 -9.27 -20.63
CA GLU A 375 16.09 -10.60 -20.48
C GLU A 375 14.84 -10.59 -19.57
N ILE A 376 14.75 -9.78 -18.50
CA ILE A 376 13.53 -9.62 -17.67
C ILE A 376 12.41 -9.01 -18.50
N TYR A 377 12.68 -7.87 -19.15
CA TYR A 377 11.70 -7.06 -19.86
C TYR A 377 10.95 -7.86 -20.95
N THR A 378 11.66 -8.78 -21.60
CA THR A 378 11.11 -9.62 -22.66
C THR A 378 10.26 -10.79 -22.18
N LYS A 379 10.19 -11.09 -20.88
CA LYS A 379 9.49 -12.27 -20.32
C LYS A 379 8.06 -11.94 -19.90
N PRO A 380 7.03 -12.60 -20.47
CA PRO A 380 5.64 -12.37 -20.07
C PRO A 380 5.34 -12.70 -18.60
N ILE A 381 6.11 -13.57 -17.97
CA ILE A 381 5.88 -14.03 -16.59
C ILE A 381 6.01 -12.91 -15.52
N PHE A 382 6.55 -11.74 -15.88
CA PHE A 382 6.59 -10.57 -14.98
C PHE A 382 5.51 -9.52 -15.34
N ASP A 383 4.69 -9.76 -16.35
CA ASP A 383 3.69 -8.81 -16.83
C ASP A 383 2.69 -8.47 -15.73
N ASP A 384 2.07 -9.47 -15.11
CA ASP A 384 0.91 -9.28 -14.25
C ASP A 384 1.24 -9.18 -12.74
N LEU A 385 2.51 -8.85 -12.44
CA LEU A 385 2.92 -8.30 -11.14
C LEU A 385 2.18 -7.00 -10.78
N SER A 386 1.75 -6.26 -11.80
CA SER A 386 0.82 -5.12 -11.68
C SER A 386 -0.58 -5.53 -12.09
N VAL A 387 -1.60 -5.05 -11.39
CA VAL A 387 -2.98 -5.52 -11.59
C VAL A 387 -3.67 -4.73 -12.67
N CYS A 388 -4.10 -5.39 -13.74
CA CYS A 388 -4.90 -4.75 -14.79
C CYS A 388 -6.21 -4.19 -14.22
N THR A 389 -6.61 -2.97 -14.62
CA THR A 389 -7.86 -2.35 -14.15
C THR A 389 -9.13 -3.09 -14.59
N GLN A 390 -9.04 -4.07 -15.48
CA GLN A 390 -10.16 -4.95 -15.89
C GLN A 390 -9.99 -6.41 -15.44
N TRP A 391 -8.99 -6.72 -14.60
CA TRP A 391 -8.73 -8.07 -14.10
C TRP A 391 -10.02 -8.69 -13.50
N PRO A 392 -10.37 -9.97 -13.82
CA PRO A 392 -9.53 -11.00 -14.46
C PRO A 392 -9.49 -10.97 -16.00
N ASN A 393 -9.98 -9.92 -16.66
CA ASN A 393 -9.77 -9.75 -18.10
C ASN A 393 -8.40 -9.11 -18.39
N GLU A 394 -7.83 -9.42 -19.56
CA GLU A 394 -6.65 -8.75 -20.10
C GLU A 394 -6.88 -7.23 -20.26
N CYS A 395 -5.82 -6.44 -20.14
CA CYS A 395 -5.86 -5.00 -20.36
C CYS A 395 -5.89 -4.66 -21.86
N GLY A 396 -6.91 -3.90 -22.27
CA GLY A 396 -7.05 -3.33 -23.59
C GLY A 396 -6.62 -1.86 -23.66
N GLU A 397 -6.86 -1.25 -24.82
CA GLU A 397 -6.47 0.14 -25.16
C GLU A 397 -7.16 1.23 -24.32
N GLY A 398 -8.12 0.88 -23.47
CA GLY A 398 -8.81 1.81 -22.56
C GLY A 398 -8.44 1.64 -21.09
N ASP A 399 -7.50 0.74 -20.78
CA ASP A 399 -7.31 0.22 -19.43
C ASP A 399 -5.95 0.60 -18.85
N GLY A 400 -5.91 0.82 -17.54
CA GLY A 400 -4.68 1.13 -16.81
C GLY A 400 -4.16 -0.08 -16.04
N ARG A 401 -3.03 0.11 -15.36
CA ARG A 401 -2.46 -0.89 -14.45
C ARG A 401 -2.28 -0.29 -13.07
N PHE A 402 -2.85 -0.96 -12.07
CA PHE A 402 -2.67 -0.64 -10.66
C PHE A 402 -1.30 -1.14 -10.18
N VAL A 403 -0.64 -0.30 -9.40
CA VAL A 403 0.63 -0.55 -8.72
C VAL A 403 0.51 -0.02 -7.28
N ASP A 404 1.13 -0.70 -6.32
CA ASP A 404 1.19 -0.28 -4.91
C ASP A 404 2.66 -0.04 -4.52
N GLY A 405 3.39 0.69 -5.36
CA GLY A 405 4.86 0.80 -5.29
C GLY A 405 5.38 1.68 -4.15
N TYR A 406 4.86 1.53 -2.92
CA TYR A 406 5.04 2.40 -1.74
C TYR A 406 4.67 3.89 -1.92
N VAL A 407 4.49 4.39 -3.14
CA VAL A 407 4.09 5.77 -3.50
C VAL A 407 2.82 6.27 -2.80
N THR A 408 1.95 5.35 -2.39
CA THR A 408 0.65 5.63 -1.76
C THR A 408 0.61 5.35 -0.27
N ASP A 409 1.64 4.74 0.32
CA ASP A 409 1.63 4.36 1.74
C ASP A 409 1.38 5.57 2.67
N GLN A 410 1.94 6.71 2.28
CA GLN A 410 1.89 7.98 3.00
C GLN A 410 0.70 8.87 2.58
N ALA A 411 -0.16 8.43 1.66
CA ALA A 411 -1.32 9.22 1.23
C ALA A 411 -2.57 9.01 2.11
N THR A 412 -2.50 8.13 3.11
CA THR A 412 -3.67 7.67 3.89
C THR A 412 -4.27 8.76 4.77
N LEU A 413 -3.47 9.49 5.55
CA LEU A 413 -3.98 10.59 6.38
C LEU A 413 -4.46 11.77 5.52
N ALA A 414 -3.67 12.19 4.53
CA ALA A 414 -3.97 13.34 3.69
C ALA A 414 -5.30 13.16 2.93
N LEU A 415 -5.51 12.03 2.25
CA LEU A 415 -6.78 11.78 1.59
C LEU A 415 -7.95 11.69 2.58
N ASN A 416 -7.76 11.12 3.78
CA ASN A 416 -8.82 11.03 4.80
C ASN A 416 -9.31 12.43 5.24
N ILE A 417 -8.39 13.37 5.50
CA ILE A 417 -8.69 14.77 5.83
C ILE A 417 -9.37 15.46 4.63
N GLY A 418 -8.81 15.32 3.43
CA GLY A 418 -9.33 15.92 2.20
C GLY A 418 -10.75 15.50 1.86
N GLN A 419 -11.09 14.22 2.01
CA GLN A 419 -12.45 13.71 1.78
C GLN A 419 -13.46 14.34 2.76
N TYR A 420 -13.09 14.49 4.04
CA TYR A 420 -13.97 15.15 5.02
C TYR A 420 -14.29 16.59 4.59
N GLN A 421 -13.27 17.38 4.26
CA GLN A 421 -13.42 18.81 3.99
C GLN A 421 -14.11 19.14 2.65
N THR A 422 -14.17 18.19 1.71
CA THR A 422 -14.67 18.43 0.35
C THR A 422 -15.88 17.62 -0.04
N ARG A 423 -15.84 16.29 0.09
CA ARG A 423 -16.95 15.43 -0.33
C ARG A 423 -18.04 15.32 0.72
N MET A 424 -17.66 15.21 1.99
CA MET A 424 -18.62 15.18 3.08
C MET A 424 -19.18 16.57 3.44
N ASN A 425 -18.69 17.64 2.78
CA ASN A 425 -18.89 19.04 3.18
C ASN A 425 -18.68 19.25 4.69
N GLY A 426 -17.59 18.66 5.20
CA GLY A 426 -17.26 18.60 6.61
C GLY A 426 -17.19 19.97 7.25
N ASP A 427 -17.72 20.04 8.47
CA ASP A 427 -17.68 21.25 9.29
C ASP A 427 -16.26 21.46 9.82
N MET A 428 -15.49 22.30 9.12
CA MET A 428 -14.12 22.66 9.50
C MET A 428 -14.01 23.39 10.85
N SER A 429 -15.13 23.78 11.48
CA SER A 429 -15.12 24.30 12.86
C SER A 429 -15.01 23.19 13.92
N LYS A 430 -15.30 21.93 13.54
CA LYS A 430 -15.12 20.75 14.40
C LYS A 430 -13.68 20.25 14.36
N ILE A 431 -13.21 19.81 15.52
CA ILE A 431 -11.93 19.10 15.66
C ILE A 431 -12.06 17.74 14.97
N LEU A 432 -11.11 17.44 14.08
CA LEU A 432 -10.99 16.12 13.48
C LEU A 432 -10.04 15.28 14.34
N LYS A 433 -10.57 14.29 15.08
CA LYS A 433 -9.78 13.35 15.88
C LYS A 433 -9.45 12.13 15.02
N VAL A 434 -8.18 11.97 14.63
CA VAL A 434 -7.71 10.88 13.76
C VAL A 434 -6.82 9.92 14.53
N ILE A 435 -7.09 8.62 14.44
CA ILE A 435 -6.11 7.60 14.84
C ILE A 435 -5.33 7.19 13.59
N LEU A 436 -4.01 7.37 13.61
CA LEU A 436 -3.09 7.02 12.55
C LEU A 436 -2.29 5.78 12.95
N THR A 437 -2.60 4.62 12.36
CA THR A 437 -1.83 3.39 12.56
C THR A 437 -0.72 3.29 11.51
N ILE A 438 0.53 3.28 11.96
CA ILE A 438 1.72 3.08 11.11
C ILE A 438 2.21 1.64 11.33
N THR A 439 2.19 0.83 10.28
CA THR A 439 2.48 -0.61 10.39
C THR A 439 3.61 -1.13 9.48
N ASN A 440 4.22 -0.22 8.71
CA ASN A 440 5.54 -0.45 8.13
C ASN A 440 6.64 -0.17 9.15
N ASN A 441 7.65 -1.02 9.12
CA ASN A 441 8.94 -0.81 9.75
C ASN A 441 9.95 -0.61 8.61
N TYR A 442 10.27 0.65 8.30
CA TYR A 442 11.36 1.01 7.40
C TYR A 442 12.66 1.15 8.22
N GLU A 443 13.83 1.06 7.59
CA GLU A 443 15.11 1.31 8.29
C GLU A 443 15.19 2.70 8.95
N PHE A 444 14.47 3.67 8.38
CA PHE A 444 14.32 5.03 8.91
C PHE A 444 13.19 5.19 9.94
N GLY A 445 12.62 4.08 10.42
CA GLY A 445 11.53 4.03 11.40
C GLY A 445 10.19 4.60 10.92
N PRO A 446 9.16 4.63 11.79
CA PRO A 446 7.85 5.23 11.48
C PRO A 446 7.92 6.73 11.18
N THR A 447 9.01 7.40 11.59
CA THR A 447 9.37 8.79 11.26
C THR A 447 9.27 9.09 9.76
N GLY A 448 9.72 8.17 8.90
CA GLY A 448 9.63 8.32 7.44
C GLY A 448 8.20 8.33 6.86
N LEU A 449 7.20 7.86 7.62
CA LEU A 449 5.79 7.84 7.23
C LEU A 449 4.93 8.91 7.90
N ILE A 450 5.47 9.64 8.86
CA ILE A 450 4.76 10.66 9.65
C ILE A 450 5.20 12.06 9.25
N LEU A 451 6.52 12.28 9.15
CA LEU A 451 7.10 13.59 8.84
C LEU A 451 6.62 14.17 7.49
N PRO A 452 6.35 13.39 6.42
CA PRO A 452 5.84 13.93 5.15
C PRO A 452 4.52 14.72 5.24
N TYR A 453 3.75 14.54 6.33
CA TYR A 453 2.54 15.34 6.58
C TYR A 453 2.81 16.77 7.08
N PHE A 454 4.03 17.06 7.53
CA PHE A 454 4.42 18.32 8.18
C PHE A 454 5.37 19.13 7.29
N ASN A 455 5.69 20.36 7.73
CA ASN A 455 6.83 21.09 7.20
C ASN A 455 8.13 20.53 7.82
N THR A 456 9.14 20.24 7.00
CA THR A 456 10.37 19.54 7.40
C THR A 456 11.58 20.08 6.61
N THR A 457 12.77 19.54 6.84
CA THR A 457 13.94 19.86 6.01
C THR A 457 13.91 19.19 4.63
N PHE A 458 13.44 17.94 4.53
CA PHE A 458 13.49 17.17 3.27
C PHE A 458 12.42 17.58 2.24
N ASN A 459 11.38 18.31 2.69
CA ASN A 459 10.40 18.96 1.82
C ASN A 459 10.54 20.49 1.81
N GLU A 460 11.67 21.05 2.28
CA GLU A 460 11.94 22.48 2.19
C GLU A 460 11.93 22.93 0.72
N ASN A 461 11.18 23.99 0.42
CA ASN A 461 10.94 24.53 -0.93
C ASN A 461 10.05 23.66 -1.85
N VAL A 462 9.44 22.58 -1.37
CA VAL A 462 8.37 21.86 -2.08
C VAL A 462 7.03 22.41 -1.60
N ASN A 463 6.14 22.84 -2.51
CA ASN A 463 4.79 23.27 -2.08
C ASN A 463 3.91 22.06 -1.75
N PRO A 464 2.90 22.20 -0.87
CA PRO A 464 1.89 21.17 -0.64
C PRO A 464 1.25 20.69 -1.95
N GLY A 465 1.35 19.39 -2.24
CA GLY A 465 0.80 18.79 -3.45
C GLY A 465 1.69 18.86 -4.71
N ASP A 466 2.83 19.56 -4.67
CA ASP A 466 3.92 19.39 -5.66
C ASP A 466 4.61 18.04 -5.46
N TYR A 467 5.53 17.67 -6.35
CA TYR A 467 6.27 16.41 -6.25
C TYR A 467 7.56 16.57 -5.44
N LEU A 468 7.83 15.61 -4.56
CA LEU A 468 9.09 15.45 -3.85
C LEU A 468 9.79 14.16 -4.27
N TRP A 469 11.11 14.22 -4.33
CA TRP A 469 11.96 13.04 -4.19
C TRP A 469 12.24 12.85 -2.70
N PRO A 470 11.93 11.69 -2.11
CA PRO A 470 12.43 11.39 -0.77
C PRO A 470 13.96 11.41 -0.79
N GLU A 471 14.61 12.06 0.17
CA GLU A 471 16.08 12.07 0.28
C GLU A 471 16.68 10.67 0.53
N GLN A 472 15.83 9.69 0.88
CA GLN A 472 16.18 8.29 1.04
C GLN A 472 16.39 7.66 -0.34
N HIS A 473 17.67 7.49 -0.71
CA HIS A 473 18.15 7.05 -2.03
C HIS A 473 17.55 5.73 -2.57
N ASP A 474 16.93 4.93 -1.70
CA ASP A 474 16.33 3.64 -2.03
C ASP A 474 14.93 3.77 -2.67
N PHE A 475 14.32 4.96 -2.60
CA PHE A 475 13.03 5.22 -3.24
C PHE A 475 13.17 5.90 -4.62
N PRO A 476 12.93 5.17 -5.72
CA PRO A 476 13.25 5.65 -7.06
C PRO A 476 12.09 6.41 -7.71
N LEU A 477 10.95 6.58 -7.06
CA LEU A 477 9.79 7.25 -7.67
C LEU A 477 9.53 8.58 -6.96
N PRO A 478 9.36 9.70 -7.68
CA PRO A 478 8.88 10.92 -7.05
C PRO A 478 7.45 10.69 -6.58
N MET A 479 7.13 11.20 -5.40
CA MET A 479 5.80 11.12 -4.80
C MET A 479 5.22 12.52 -4.63
N ILE A 480 3.90 12.60 -4.53
CA ILE A 480 3.22 13.86 -4.22
C ILE A 480 3.49 14.20 -2.76
N SER A 481 3.82 15.46 -2.51
CA SER A 481 3.93 16.04 -1.18
C SER A 481 2.60 15.91 -0.43
N GLN A 482 2.56 14.99 0.53
CA GLN A 482 1.43 14.83 1.45
C GLN A 482 1.50 15.81 2.61
N GLN A 483 2.27 16.90 2.48
CA GLN A 483 2.28 17.98 3.44
C GLN A 483 0.86 18.54 3.61
N VAL A 484 0.33 18.44 4.82
CA VAL A 484 -1.05 18.83 5.16
C VAL A 484 -1.15 19.64 6.45
N PHE A 485 -0.06 19.78 7.20
CA PHE A 485 0.02 20.55 8.43
C PHE A 485 1.01 21.71 8.33
N ASP A 486 0.64 22.88 8.85
CA ASP A 486 1.49 24.08 8.85
C ASP A 486 2.58 24.07 9.94
N GLN A 487 2.49 23.15 10.89
CA GLN A 487 3.54 22.93 11.89
C GLN A 487 4.82 22.41 11.23
N TYR A 488 5.96 22.96 11.66
CA TYR A 488 7.26 22.34 11.44
C TYR A 488 7.45 21.17 12.40
N MET A 489 7.94 20.04 11.88
CA MET A 489 8.30 18.87 12.68
C MET A 489 9.53 18.19 12.08
N ASP A 490 10.58 18.04 12.90
CA ASP A 490 11.75 17.24 12.58
C ASP A 490 11.76 15.91 13.35
N ILE A 491 12.76 15.07 13.05
CA ILE A 491 12.95 13.76 13.66
C ILE A 491 13.05 13.88 15.18
N ASP A 492 13.81 14.85 15.69
CA ASP A 492 14.00 15.07 17.13
C ASP A 492 12.70 15.51 17.82
N SER A 493 11.92 16.39 17.21
CA SER A 493 10.62 16.83 17.71
C SER A 493 9.60 15.69 17.77
N LEU A 494 9.53 14.86 16.71
CA LEU A 494 8.66 13.69 16.68
C LEU A 494 9.12 12.62 17.69
N ALA A 495 10.42 12.38 17.81
CA ALA A 495 10.98 11.47 18.82
C ALA A 495 10.69 11.95 20.25
N ALA A 496 10.75 13.26 20.52
CA ALA A 496 10.50 13.84 21.83
C ALA A 496 9.04 13.70 22.33
N ILE A 497 8.07 13.52 21.41
CA ILE A 497 6.67 13.24 21.73
C ILE A 497 6.28 11.76 21.56
N THR A 498 7.22 10.91 21.14
CA THR A 498 7.00 9.48 20.90
C THR A 498 7.32 8.69 22.16
N GLU A 499 6.29 8.07 22.75
CA GLU A 499 6.40 7.27 23.96
C GLU A 499 6.23 5.77 23.65
N PRO A 500 7.11 4.88 24.13
CA PRO A 500 6.94 3.44 24.00
C PRO A 500 5.79 2.92 24.87
N ILE A 501 5.19 1.81 24.46
CA ILE A 501 4.29 1.02 25.30
C ILE A 501 5.10 -0.11 25.92
N ASP A 502 5.27 -0.07 27.25
CA ASP A 502 6.10 -1.03 27.99
C ASP A 502 5.74 -2.49 27.65
N GLY A 503 6.78 -3.28 27.34
CA GLY A 503 6.66 -4.69 26.97
C GLY A 503 6.19 -4.95 25.54
N LEU A 504 5.90 -3.94 24.72
CA LEU A 504 5.50 -4.08 23.32
C LEU A 504 6.47 -3.41 22.34
N ASN A 505 6.51 -3.94 21.11
CA ASN A 505 7.10 -3.26 19.95
C ASN A 505 6.13 -2.21 19.37
N VAL A 506 5.54 -1.36 20.23
CA VAL A 506 4.62 -0.29 19.83
C VAL A 506 5.03 1.00 20.51
N THR A 507 5.03 2.10 19.75
CA THR A 507 5.11 3.46 20.27
C THR A 507 3.83 4.23 19.95
N THR A 508 3.60 5.30 20.71
CA THR A 508 2.47 6.20 20.52
C THR A 508 2.92 7.65 20.62
N ALA A 509 2.27 8.54 19.87
CA ALA A 509 2.47 9.98 19.98
C ALA A 509 1.13 10.69 19.79
N THR A 510 0.93 11.83 20.44
CA THR A 510 -0.24 12.68 20.22
C THR A 510 0.20 14.02 19.63
N VAL A 511 -0.37 14.40 18.49
CA VAL A 511 -0.12 15.67 17.81
C VAL A 511 -1.41 16.46 17.73
N SER A 512 -1.36 17.77 18.00
CA SER A 512 -2.42 18.72 17.62
C SER A 512 -1.84 19.64 16.54
N ALA A 513 -2.52 19.68 15.40
CA ALA A 513 -2.06 20.34 14.19
C ALA A 513 -3.18 21.19 13.57
N GLN A 514 -2.81 22.09 12.64
CA GLN A 514 -3.75 22.85 11.83
C GLN A 514 -3.50 22.56 10.35
N THR A 515 -4.57 22.33 9.58
CA THR A 515 -4.40 22.02 8.16
C THR A 515 -3.84 23.22 7.40
N LEU A 516 -2.91 22.98 6.48
CA LEU A 516 -2.57 23.92 5.40
C LEU A 516 -3.31 23.58 4.11
N GLU A 517 -3.26 24.48 3.14
CA GLU A 517 -3.85 24.25 1.82
C GLU A 517 -2.99 23.22 1.06
N ASN A 518 -3.56 22.06 0.74
CA ASN A 518 -2.96 21.12 -0.20
C ASN A 518 -3.96 20.87 -1.35
N PRO A 519 -3.84 21.56 -2.49
CA PRO A 519 -4.84 21.52 -3.55
C PRO A 519 -4.96 20.13 -4.19
N ARG A 520 -3.89 19.33 -4.14
CA ARG A 520 -3.83 17.97 -4.69
C ARG A 520 -4.64 16.98 -3.84
N TYR A 521 -4.54 17.05 -2.52
CA TYR A 521 -5.43 16.30 -1.62
C TYR A 521 -6.77 17.03 -1.35
N HIS A 522 -7.00 18.16 -2.01
CA HIS A 522 -8.12 19.08 -1.81
C HIS A 522 -8.33 19.53 -0.35
N ILE A 523 -7.25 19.59 0.42
CA ILE A 523 -7.30 20.07 1.80
C ILE A 523 -7.26 21.58 1.80
N LYS A 524 -8.19 22.15 2.56
CA LYS A 524 -8.33 23.57 2.84
C LYS A 524 -7.56 23.92 4.10
N ALA A 525 -6.90 25.07 4.10
CA ALA A 525 -6.23 25.57 5.30
C ALA A 525 -7.21 25.86 6.46
N GLY A 526 -6.76 25.65 7.70
CA GLY A 526 -7.35 26.20 8.92
C GLY A 526 -8.14 25.25 9.82
N GLN A 527 -8.38 23.99 9.44
CA GLN A 527 -9.07 23.04 10.34
C GLN A 527 -8.11 22.53 11.43
N ARG A 528 -8.57 22.45 12.68
CA ARG A 528 -7.83 21.78 13.76
C ARG A 528 -7.97 20.26 13.67
N VAL A 529 -6.84 19.57 13.67
CA VAL A 529 -6.74 18.11 13.66
C VAL A 529 -5.98 17.66 14.90
N GLU A 530 -6.48 16.63 15.57
CA GLU A 530 -5.79 15.94 16.64
C GLU A 530 -5.50 14.52 16.16
N ILE A 531 -4.27 14.04 16.38
CA ILE A 531 -3.77 12.78 15.83
C ILE A 531 -3.22 11.93 16.96
N LEU A 532 -3.78 10.74 17.16
CA LEU A 532 -3.15 9.68 17.92
C LEU A 532 -2.40 8.76 16.95
N ILE A 533 -1.08 8.85 16.97
CA ILE A 533 -0.19 8.01 16.17
C ILE A 533 0.05 6.72 16.95
N LEU A 534 -0.15 5.57 16.30
CA LEU A 534 0.13 4.24 16.82
C LEU A 534 1.12 3.55 15.88
N SER A 535 2.38 3.44 16.25
CA SER A 535 3.44 2.89 15.40
C SER A 535 3.85 1.49 15.83
N LEU A 536 3.80 0.52 14.91
CA LEU A 536 4.21 -0.86 15.11
C LEU A 536 5.68 -1.04 14.72
N ASN A 537 6.57 -0.96 15.71
CA ASN A 537 8.02 -1.05 15.54
C ASN A 537 8.53 -2.51 15.58
N SER A 538 7.74 -3.45 15.05
CA SER A 538 8.06 -4.88 15.10
C SER A 538 9.01 -5.27 13.97
N ASN A 539 10.06 -6.01 14.30
CA ASN A 539 11.06 -6.53 13.37
C ASN A 539 10.61 -7.78 12.59
N ILE A 540 9.35 -8.21 12.75
CA ILE A 540 8.77 -9.26 11.90
C ILE A 540 8.71 -8.74 10.45
N PRO A 541 9.11 -9.52 9.43
CA PRO A 541 9.04 -9.10 8.03
C PRO A 541 7.65 -8.62 7.57
N THR A 542 7.64 -7.66 6.65
CA THR A 542 6.40 -7.16 6.02
C THR A 542 5.84 -8.22 5.07
N VAL A 543 6.71 -8.81 4.27
CA VAL A 543 6.47 -9.88 3.31
C VAL A 543 6.70 -11.21 4.03
N ILE A 544 5.72 -12.11 4.05
CA ILE A 544 5.84 -13.41 4.73
C ILE A 544 5.38 -14.48 3.75
N LEU A 545 6.37 -15.05 3.09
CA LEU A 545 6.21 -15.83 1.87
C LEU A 545 6.90 -17.18 2.03
N GLY A 546 6.13 -18.25 1.82
CA GLY A 546 6.63 -19.62 1.91
C GLY A 546 6.51 -20.27 3.28
N LYS A 547 6.51 -21.61 3.26
CA LYS A 547 6.22 -22.45 4.43
C LYS A 547 7.13 -22.11 5.61
N ASP A 548 8.43 -22.01 5.38
CA ASP A 548 9.40 -21.91 6.47
C ASP A 548 9.42 -20.51 7.10
N ALA A 549 9.25 -19.45 6.29
CA ALA A 549 9.01 -18.09 6.78
C ALA A 549 7.70 -18.00 7.59
N ILE A 550 6.62 -18.64 7.13
CA ILE A 550 5.35 -18.71 7.86
C ILE A 550 5.49 -19.50 9.17
N GLU A 551 6.16 -20.65 9.17
CA GLU A 551 6.40 -21.44 10.38
C GLU A 551 7.24 -20.67 11.41
N ALA A 552 8.23 -19.89 10.97
CA ALA A 552 9.06 -19.04 11.82
C ALA A 552 8.31 -17.82 12.39
N THR A 553 7.42 -17.18 11.62
CA THR A 553 6.81 -15.89 11.98
C THR A 553 5.40 -15.99 12.57
N LYS A 554 4.64 -17.07 12.32
CA LYS A 554 3.22 -17.14 12.75
C LYS A 554 3.00 -17.05 14.25
N TYR A 555 3.91 -17.62 15.05
CA TYR A 555 3.85 -17.50 16.51
C TYR A 555 4.25 -16.09 16.98
N PRO A 556 5.39 -15.50 16.55
CA PRO A 556 5.69 -14.08 16.78
C PRO A 556 4.56 -13.12 16.40
N LEU A 557 3.90 -13.30 15.26
CA LEU A 557 2.75 -12.49 14.83
C LEU A 557 1.55 -12.62 15.78
N ALA A 558 1.19 -13.85 16.16
CA ALA A 558 0.08 -14.09 17.08
C ALA A 558 0.37 -13.55 18.48
N ASP A 559 1.61 -13.72 18.98
CA ASP A 559 2.04 -13.18 20.27
C ASP A 559 2.12 -11.64 20.26
N MET A 560 2.55 -11.04 19.15
CA MET A 560 2.49 -9.59 18.92
C MET A 560 1.03 -9.08 18.97
N ALA A 561 0.12 -9.73 18.23
CA ALA A 561 -1.29 -9.35 18.22
C ALA A 561 -1.93 -9.44 19.61
N ARG A 562 -1.65 -10.53 20.34
CA ARG A 562 -2.07 -10.67 21.74
C ARG A 562 -1.51 -9.56 22.61
N GLY A 563 -0.20 -9.29 22.52
CA GLY A 563 0.47 -8.28 23.34
C GLY A 563 -0.22 -6.94 23.22
N ILE A 564 -0.40 -6.47 21.98
CA ILE A 564 -1.10 -5.23 21.64
C ILE A 564 -2.54 -5.24 22.19
N ALA A 565 -3.32 -6.28 21.90
CA ALA A 565 -4.70 -6.43 22.37
C ALA A 565 -4.82 -6.50 23.91
N SER A 566 -3.80 -7.00 24.60
CA SER A 566 -3.78 -7.11 26.07
C SER A 566 -3.30 -5.84 26.79
N SER A 567 -2.79 -4.84 26.06
CA SER A 567 -2.15 -3.68 26.68
C SER A 567 -3.16 -2.67 27.22
N GLN A 568 -3.30 -2.70 28.53
CA GLN A 568 -4.09 -1.76 29.32
C GLN A 568 -3.61 -0.30 29.16
N GLU A 569 -2.30 -0.09 28.99
CA GLU A 569 -1.74 1.25 28.77
C GLU A 569 -2.07 1.79 27.37
N LEU A 570 -2.02 0.94 26.34
CA LEU A 570 -2.46 1.32 24.99
C LEU A 570 -3.96 1.60 24.96
N LEU A 571 -4.77 0.74 25.59
CA LEU A 571 -6.22 0.95 25.75
C LEU A 571 -6.54 2.27 26.48
N ARG A 572 -5.79 2.58 27.55
CA ARG A 572 -5.92 3.84 28.29
C ARG A 572 -5.58 5.04 27.42
N ARG A 573 -4.52 4.99 26.60
CA ARG A 573 -4.14 6.06 25.66
C ARG A 573 -5.18 6.29 24.58
N VAL A 574 -5.73 5.22 24.01
CA VAL A 574 -6.84 5.30 23.05
C VAL A 574 -8.06 5.95 23.71
N LYS A 575 -8.48 5.52 24.90
CA LYS A 575 -9.60 6.14 25.63
C LYS A 575 -9.34 7.62 25.97
N ALA A 576 -8.14 7.96 26.46
CA ALA A 576 -7.77 9.33 26.82
C ALA A 576 -7.66 10.30 25.63
N PHE A 577 -7.55 9.80 24.39
CA PHE A 577 -7.63 10.61 23.17
C PHE A 577 -9.08 10.88 22.72
N MET A 578 -10.02 10.04 23.18
CA MET A 578 -11.46 10.17 22.90
C MET A 578 -12.15 11.12 23.89
N GLU A 579 -11.61 11.26 25.10
CA GLU A 579 -12.01 12.27 26.09
C GLU A 579 -11.61 13.71 25.70
#